data_AF-A0A850AFI7-F1
#
_entry.id   AF-A0A850AFI7-F1
#
_cell.length_a   1.000
_cell.length_b   1.000
_cell.length_c   1.000
_cell.angle_alpha   90.00
_cell.angle_beta   90.00
_cell.angle_gamma   90.00
#
_symmetry.space_group_name_H-M   'P 1'
#
loop_
_entity.id
_entity.type
_entity.pdbx_description
1 polymer ?
#
loop_
_entity_poly.entity_id
_entity_poly.type
_entity_poly.pdbx_seq_one_letter_code
_entity_poly.pdbx_strand_id
1 'polypeptide(L)'
;PPATARPAPAPAARLAGIWQQLAAQNTEIADLTAIKNHFERVLAGRTWGDPVLLHGDLTLRNVLVQADGGVAVLDTDLALTGPAAYDLGFLDASLDFIDRWQVLSRGRLYDDAGLGLARMALRDGYDAGGAADDVALCRALRLLQRAAELGEHVQRTRPALARVLIPRLIHPYFLAAAARALGVG
;
A
#
# COMPACT_ATOMS: atom_id res chain seq x y z
N PRO A 1 19.94 -36.31 -8.41
CA PRO A 1 20.00 -35.02 -9.13
C PRO A 1 19.93 -33.83 -8.16
N PRO A 2 20.91 -32.91 -8.17
CA PRO A 2 20.82 -31.71 -7.32
C PRO A 2 19.65 -30.84 -7.81
N ALA A 3 18.83 -30.36 -6.86
CA ALA A 3 17.73 -29.46 -7.14
C ALA A 3 18.27 -28.19 -7.81
N THR A 4 17.86 -27.95 -9.05
CA THR A 4 18.15 -26.71 -9.76
C THR A 4 17.47 -25.58 -9.01
N ALA A 5 18.26 -24.63 -8.50
CA ALA A 5 17.76 -23.42 -7.87
C ALA A 5 16.77 -22.73 -8.82
N ARG A 6 15.53 -22.54 -8.38
CA ARG A 6 14.53 -21.74 -9.10
C ARG A 6 15.13 -20.34 -9.33
N PRO A 7 15.10 -19.80 -10.57
CA PRO A 7 15.52 -18.43 -10.79
C PRO A 7 14.65 -17.50 -9.93
N ALA A 8 15.28 -16.54 -9.24
CA ALA A 8 14.57 -15.52 -8.48
C ALA A 8 13.57 -14.81 -9.42
N PRO A 9 12.34 -14.51 -8.95
CA PRO A 9 11.30 -14.04 -9.84
C PRO A 9 11.66 -12.66 -10.41
N ALA A 10 11.37 -12.49 -11.70
CA ALA A 10 11.52 -11.27 -12.50
C ALA A 10 10.78 -9.97 -12.05
N PRO A 11 9.89 -9.92 -11.03
CA PRO A 11 9.20 -8.68 -10.64
C PRO A 11 10.11 -7.58 -10.12
N ALA A 12 11.10 -7.89 -9.26
CA ALA A 12 11.89 -6.87 -8.57
C ALA A 12 12.76 -6.04 -9.53
N ALA A 13 13.41 -6.68 -10.51
CA ALA A 13 14.21 -6.00 -11.52
C ALA A 13 13.34 -5.13 -12.46
N ARG A 14 12.11 -5.59 -12.77
CA ARG A 14 11.15 -4.83 -13.59
C ARG A 14 10.66 -3.60 -12.84
N LEU A 15 10.34 -3.74 -11.55
CA LEU A 15 9.89 -2.65 -10.68
C LEU A 15 11.00 -1.63 -10.43
N ALA A 16 12.25 -2.06 -10.24
CA ALA A 16 13.40 -1.17 -10.13
C ALA A 16 13.63 -0.34 -11.41
N GLY A 17 13.50 -0.93 -12.59
CA GLY A 17 13.59 -0.22 -13.87
C GLY A 17 12.46 0.81 -14.06
N ILE A 18 11.25 0.48 -13.61
CA ILE A 18 10.10 1.41 -13.61
C ILE A 18 10.37 2.58 -12.66
N TRP A 19 10.92 2.31 -11.48
CA TRP A 19 11.26 3.34 -10.50
C TRP A 19 12.35 4.29 -11.00
N GLN A 20 13.36 3.75 -11.67
CA GLN A 20 14.40 4.54 -12.32
C GLN A 20 13.86 5.39 -13.48
N GLN A 21 12.92 4.87 -14.28
CA GLN A 21 12.25 5.66 -15.32
C GLN A 21 11.41 6.80 -14.73
N LEU A 22 10.64 6.53 -13.68
CA LEU A 22 9.81 7.55 -13.01
C LEU A 22 10.66 8.60 -12.29
N ALA A 23 11.78 8.22 -11.68
CA ALA A 23 12.72 9.13 -11.03
C ALA A 23 13.53 9.98 -12.03
N ALA A 24 13.94 9.38 -13.16
CA ALA A 24 14.69 10.09 -14.21
C ALA A 24 13.85 11.13 -14.94
N GLN A 25 12.52 10.99 -14.94
CA GLN A 25 11.59 11.92 -15.59
C GLN A 25 11.32 13.21 -14.80
N ASN A 26 12.02 13.46 -13.69
CA ASN A 26 12.14 14.68 -12.86
C ASN A 26 11.31 15.95 -13.22
N THR A 27 10.00 15.81 -13.45
CA THR A 27 9.08 16.90 -13.81
C THR A 27 7.82 16.70 -12.97
N GLU A 28 7.73 17.48 -11.90
CA GLU A 28 6.51 17.78 -11.14
C GLU A 28 5.40 16.73 -11.14
N ILE A 29 5.54 15.56 -10.48
CA ILE A 29 4.35 14.93 -9.83
C ILE A 29 3.16 14.65 -10.79
N ALA A 30 3.38 14.67 -12.11
CA ALA A 30 2.33 15.11 -13.02
C ALA A 30 1.37 13.99 -13.38
N ASP A 31 1.61 12.77 -12.91
CA ASP A 31 0.55 11.79 -13.04
C ASP A 31 0.66 10.62 -12.06
N LEU A 32 0.29 10.86 -10.80
CA LEU A 32 -0.11 9.75 -9.92
C LEU A 32 -1.20 8.87 -10.57
N THR A 33 -2.00 9.42 -11.50
CA THR A 33 -2.91 8.65 -12.35
C THR A 33 -2.16 7.76 -13.32
N ALA A 34 -1.10 8.21 -14.00
CA ALA A 34 -0.29 7.33 -14.85
C ALA A 34 0.41 6.23 -14.05
N ILE A 35 0.89 6.55 -12.84
CA ILE A 35 1.44 5.55 -11.92
C ILE A 35 0.35 4.54 -11.53
N LYS A 36 -0.82 5.01 -11.07
CA LYS A 36 -1.99 4.16 -10.78
C LYS A 36 -2.34 3.27 -11.98
N ASN A 37 -2.53 3.85 -13.16
CA ASN A 37 -2.88 3.15 -14.41
C ASN A 37 -1.78 2.15 -14.81
N HIS A 38 -0.51 2.44 -14.52
CA HIS A 38 0.58 1.51 -14.74
C HIS A 38 0.49 0.31 -13.80
N PHE A 39 0.30 0.54 -12.51
CA PHE A 39 0.12 -0.56 -11.55
C PHE A 39 -1.13 -1.38 -11.86
N GLU A 40 -2.26 -0.75 -12.21
CA GLU A 40 -3.48 -1.45 -12.64
C GLU A 40 -3.21 -2.38 -13.84
N ARG A 41 -2.41 -1.94 -14.82
CA ARG A 41 -1.97 -2.80 -15.93
C ARG A 41 -1.06 -3.95 -15.48
N VAL A 42 -0.13 -3.70 -14.56
CA VAL A 42 0.74 -4.75 -14.00
C VAL A 42 -0.10 -5.79 -13.26
N LEU A 43 -1.11 -5.36 -12.51
CA LEU A 43 -2.03 -6.24 -11.79
C LEU A 43 -2.89 -7.07 -12.75
N ALA A 44 -3.40 -6.46 -13.82
CA ALA A 44 -4.20 -7.13 -14.83
C ALA A 44 -3.42 -8.22 -15.60
N GLY A 45 -2.10 -8.07 -15.73
CA GLY A 45 -1.22 -9.04 -16.38
C GLY A 45 -0.67 -10.13 -15.45
N ARG A 46 -1.02 -10.12 -14.16
CA ARG A 46 -0.53 -11.10 -13.19
C ARG A 46 -1.49 -12.29 -13.11
N THR A 47 -0.93 -13.49 -13.04
CA THR A 47 -1.69 -14.66 -12.61
C THR A 47 -1.80 -14.64 -11.10
N TRP A 48 -3.03 -14.58 -10.61
CA TRP A 48 -3.34 -14.60 -9.19
C TRP A 48 -3.71 -16.02 -8.75
N GLY A 49 -3.67 -16.27 -7.44
CA GLY A 49 -4.32 -17.45 -6.86
C GLY A 49 -5.84 -17.46 -7.07
N ASP A 50 -6.51 -18.45 -6.51
CA ASP A 50 -7.97 -18.54 -6.61
C ASP A 50 -8.63 -17.26 -6.08
N PRO A 51 -9.57 -16.67 -6.84
CA PRO A 51 -10.22 -15.45 -6.43
C PRO A 51 -11.11 -15.70 -5.21
N VAL A 52 -11.06 -14.78 -4.24
CA VAL A 52 -11.89 -14.80 -3.04
C VAL A 52 -12.81 -13.59 -3.01
N LEU A 53 -13.83 -13.64 -2.15
CA LEU A 53 -14.61 -12.45 -1.81
C LEU A 53 -13.73 -11.49 -1.02
N LEU A 54 -13.62 -10.26 -1.53
CA LEU A 54 -12.89 -9.15 -0.94
C LEU A 54 -13.86 -8.14 -0.35
N HIS A 55 -13.40 -7.47 0.69
CA HIS A 55 -14.03 -6.31 1.28
C HIS A 55 -13.97 -5.08 0.35
N GLY A 56 -12.85 -4.89 -0.35
CA GLY A 56 -12.65 -3.80 -1.32
C GLY A 56 -12.18 -2.47 -0.73
N ASP A 57 -12.54 -2.18 0.53
CA ASP A 57 -11.92 -1.09 1.31
C ASP A 57 -11.51 -1.54 2.72
N LEU A 58 -10.79 -2.66 2.81
CA LEU A 58 -10.33 -3.17 4.10
C LEU A 58 -9.26 -2.24 4.69
N THR A 59 -9.66 -1.41 5.63
CA THR A 59 -8.77 -0.50 6.37
C THR A 59 -9.14 -0.52 7.84
N LEU A 60 -8.25 -0.04 8.71
CA LEU A 60 -8.49 -0.03 10.16
C LEU A 60 -9.71 0.80 10.60
N ARG A 61 -10.24 1.68 9.75
CA ARG A 61 -11.48 2.43 10.04
C ARG A 61 -12.74 1.57 9.95
N ASN A 62 -12.63 0.46 9.21
CA ASN A 62 -13.70 -0.47 8.89
C ASN A 62 -13.59 -1.77 9.72
N VAL A 63 -12.75 -1.77 10.75
CA VAL A 63 -12.53 -2.91 11.64
C VAL A 63 -12.88 -2.48 13.07
N LEU A 64 -13.80 -3.21 13.69
CA LEU A 64 -14.10 -3.11 15.11
C LEU A 64 -13.58 -4.34 15.84
N VAL A 65 -12.87 -4.10 16.95
CA VAL A 65 -12.44 -5.15 17.87
C VAL A 65 -13.33 -5.10 19.11
N GLN A 66 -14.01 -6.20 19.39
CA GLN A 66 -14.89 -6.37 20.54
C GLN A 66 -14.08 -6.71 21.80
N ALA A 67 -14.68 -6.51 22.97
CA ALA A 67 -14.01 -6.73 24.26
C ALA A 67 -13.59 -8.19 24.49
N ASP A 68 -14.25 -9.14 23.84
CA ASP A 68 -13.94 -10.57 23.86
C ASP A 68 -12.89 -10.98 22.80
N GLY A 69 -12.36 -10.01 22.04
CA GLY A 69 -11.44 -10.25 20.94
C GLY A 69 -12.12 -10.58 19.61
N GLY A 70 -13.45 -10.57 19.55
CA GLY A 70 -14.19 -10.69 18.30
C GLY A 70 -13.87 -9.55 17.34
N VAL A 71 -13.90 -9.83 16.03
CA VAL A 71 -13.63 -8.83 14.99
C VAL A 71 -14.86 -8.69 14.10
N ALA A 72 -15.37 -7.47 13.99
CA ALA A 72 -16.42 -7.12 13.03
C ALA A 72 -15.83 -6.22 11.94
N VAL A 73 -16.11 -6.58 10.68
CA VAL A 73 -15.72 -5.79 9.51
C VAL A 73 -16.96 -5.05 9.00
N LEU A 74 -16.82 -3.75 8.78
CA LEU A 74 -17.89 -2.82 8.41
C LEU A 74 -17.68 -2.28 7.01
N ASP A 75 -18.73 -1.70 6.40
CA ASP A 75 -18.64 -0.95 5.14
C ASP A 75 -18.26 -1.81 3.93
N THR A 76 -19.08 -2.83 3.67
CA THR A 76 -18.87 -3.83 2.61
C THR A 76 -19.50 -3.45 1.27
N ASP A 77 -19.80 -2.16 1.05
CA ASP A 77 -20.46 -1.67 -0.16
C ASP A 77 -19.55 -1.75 -1.40
N LEU A 78 -18.23 -1.72 -1.18
CA LEU A 78 -17.18 -1.90 -2.19
C LEU A 78 -16.72 -3.35 -2.33
N ALA A 79 -17.46 -4.32 -1.78
CA ALA A 79 -17.09 -5.72 -1.89
C ALA A 79 -16.98 -6.17 -3.36
N LEU A 80 -15.92 -6.91 -3.67
CA LEU A 80 -15.64 -7.42 -5.00
C LEU A 80 -14.99 -8.79 -4.92
N THR A 81 -14.73 -9.41 -6.06
CA THR A 81 -13.99 -10.67 -6.14
C THR A 81 -12.59 -10.43 -6.70
N GLY A 82 -11.57 -11.01 -6.08
CA GLY A 82 -10.18 -10.82 -6.53
C GLY A 82 -9.16 -11.57 -5.67
N PRO A 83 -7.86 -11.27 -5.86
CA PRO A 83 -6.80 -11.90 -5.05
C PRO A 83 -6.90 -11.45 -3.60
N ALA A 84 -6.81 -12.39 -2.65
CA ALA A 84 -6.80 -12.08 -1.21
C ALA A 84 -5.79 -10.99 -0.84
N ALA A 85 -4.63 -10.99 -1.51
CA ALA A 85 -3.57 -10.00 -1.34
C ALA A 85 -4.01 -8.54 -1.55
N TYR A 86 -5.11 -8.29 -2.27
CA TYR A 86 -5.67 -6.96 -2.47
C TYR A 86 -6.04 -6.28 -1.14
N ASP A 87 -6.93 -6.91 -0.36
CA ASP A 87 -7.38 -6.39 0.93
C ASP A 87 -6.23 -6.32 1.94
N LEU A 88 -5.29 -7.27 1.86
CA LEU A 88 -4.12 -7.31 2.76
C LEU A 88 -3.15 -6.17 2.50
N GLY A 89 -2.84 -5.93 1.22
CA GLY A 89 -2.03 -4.79 0.83
C GLY A 89 -2.69 -3.48 1.27
N PHE A 90 -4.03 -3.42 1.23
CA PHE A 90 -4.78 -2.25 1.67
C PHE A 90 -4.71 -2.05 3.18
N LEU A 91 -4.87 -3.12 3.94
CA LEU A 91 -4.79 -3.08 5.40
C LEU A 91 -3.37 -2.74 5.88
N ASP A 92 -2.32 -3.34 5.30
CA ASP A 92 -0.92 -3.00 5.62
C ASP A 92 -0.60 -1.54 5.26
N ALA A 93 -1.02 -1.07 4.08
CA ALA A 93 -0.85 0.34 3.69
C ALA A 93 -1.57 1.31 4.64
N SER A 94 -2.69 0.89 5.25
CA SER A 94 -3.42 1.74 6.21
C SER A 94 -2.62 2.01 7.49
N LEU A 95 -1.72 1.11 7.89
CA LEU A 95 -0.81 1.32 9.03
C LEU A 95 0.21 2.43 8.75
N ASP A 96 0.75 2.52 7.52
CA ASP A 96 1.62 3.65 7.12
C ASP A 96 0.86 4.98 7.10
N PHE A 97 -0.41 4.95 6.65
CA PHE A 97 -1.23 6.15 6.66
C PHE A 97 -1.48 6.66 8.08
N ILE A 98 -1.75 5.77 9.05
CA ILE A 98 -1.92 6.17 10.45
C ILE A 98 -0.65 6.81 11.01
N ASP A 99 0.53 6.18 10.82
CA ASP A 99 1.81 6.75 11.23
C ASP A 99 1.97 8.17 10.69
N ARG A 100 1.74 8.35 9.38
CA ARG A 100 1.92 9.65 8.74
C ARG A 100 0.86 10.68 9.15
N TRP A 101 -0.40 10.28 9.26
CA TRP A 101 -1.50 11.15 9.65
C TRP A 101 -1.35 11.66 11.09
N GLN A 102 -0.84 10.83 12.00
CA GLN A 102 -0.57 11.23 13.38
C GLN A 102 0.51 12.30 13.47
N VAL A 103 1.59 12.15 12.70
CA VAL A 103 2.63 13.18 12.57
C VAL A 103 2.05 14.51 12.07
N LEU A 104 1.08 14.48 11.16
CA LEU A 104 0.51 15.68 10.54
C LEU A 104 -0.62 16.34 11.35
N SER A 105 -1.28 15.61 12.26
CA SER A 105 -2.52 16.08 12.90
C SER A 105 -2.42 16.39 14.39
N ARG A 106 -1.83 15.51 15.21
CA ARG A 106 -1.96 15.57 16.69
C ARG A 106 -0.73 15.10 17.48
N GLY A 107 0.35 14.70 16.82
CA GLY A 107 1.46 13.98 17.45
C GLY A 107 1.24 12.46 17.41
N ARG A 108 2.29 11.68 17.71
CA ARG A 108 2.26 10.20 17.67
C ARG A 108 1.38 9.65 18.78
N LEU A 109 0.18 9.18 18.44
CA LEU A 109 -0.71 8.47 19.36
C LEU A 109 -0.31 7.00 19.49
N TYR A 110 0.28 6.42 18.45
CA TYR A 110 0.89 5.10 18.48
C TYR A 110 2.41 5.26 18.31
N ASP A 111 3.18 4.50 19.07
CA ASP A 111 4.62 4.43 18.90
C ASP A 111 5.00 3.49 17.73
N ASP A 112 6.25 3.61 17.28
CA ASP A 112 6.76 2.79 16.17
C ASP A 112 6.75 1.30 16.53
N ALA A 113 6.92 0.97 17.82
CA ALA A 113 6.97 -0.40 18.31
C ALA A 113 5.60 -1.09 18.17
N GLY A 114 4.52 -0.43 18.58
CA GLY A 114 3.15 -0.92 18.45
C GLY A 114 2.74 -1.13 17.00
N LEU A 115 3.08 -0.19 16.11
CA LEU A 115 2.84 -0.34 14.67
C LEU A 115 3.67 -1.48 14.06
N GLY A 116 4.91 -1.66 14.53
CA GLY A 116 5.76 -2.78 14.13
C GLY A 116 5.15 -4.13 14.50
N LEU A 117 4.69 -4.28 15.75
CA LEU A 117 4.01 -5.49 16.22
C LEU A 117 2.74 -5.78 15.45
N ALA A 118 1.92 -4.76 15.15
CA ALA A 118 0.72 -4.92 14.33
C ALA A 118 1.04 -5.42 12.93
N ARG A 119 2.08 -4.89 12.27
CA ARG A 119 2.53 -5.39 10.96
C ARG A 119 3.04 -6.81 11.00
N MET A 120 3.80 -7.17 12.04
CA MET A 120 4.28 -8.54 12.23
C MET A 120 3.10 -9.50 12.40
N ALA A 121 2.17 -9.20 13.31
CA ALA A 121 1.00 -10.03 13.53
C ALA A 121 0.12 -10.18 12.27
N LEU A 122 -0.04 -9.09 11.50
CA LEU A 122 -0.71 -9.12 10.20
C LEU A 122 -0.01 -10.12 9.27
N ARG A 123 1.30 -9.95 9.07
CA ARG A 123 2.09 -10.81 8.17
C ARG A 123 2.12 -12.27 8.62
N ASP A 124 2.33 -12.54 9.90
CA ASP A 124 2.35 -13.89 10.46
C ASP A 124 1.01 -14.62 10.22
N GLY A 125 -0.11 -13.92 10.38
CA GLY A 125 -1.44 -14.47 10.08
C GLY A 125 -1.64 -14.83 8.60
N TYR A 126 -0.94 -14.14 7.69
CA TYR A 126 -1.14 -14.27 6.23
C TYR A 126 -0.06 -15.05 5.50
N ASP A 127 1.18 -15.10 6.01
CA ASP A 127 2.25 -15.93 5.46
C ASP A 127 1.89 -17.43 5.59
N ALA A 128 1.04 -17.79 6.56
CA ALA A 128 0.40 -19.09 6.62
C ALA A 128 -0.43 -19.45 5.37
N GLY A 129 -0.81 -18.46 4.55
CA GLY A 129 -1.61 -18.60 3.33
C GLY A 129 -0.85 -18.46 1.99
N GLY A 130 0.45 -18.14 2.00
CA GLY A 130 1.32 -18.22 0.80
C GLY A 130 1.25 -17.08 -0.23
N ALA A 131 0.88 -15.85 0.15
CA ALA A 131 0.64 -14.73 -0.79
C ALA A 131 1.62 -13.52 -0.70
N ALA A 132 2.82 -13.68 -0.12
CA ALA A 132 3.69 -12.55 0.28
C ALA A 132 4.05 -11.54 -0.86
N ASP A 133 4.44 -12.02 -2.05
CA ASP A 133 4.84 -11.15 -3.18
C ASP A 133 3.69 -10.35 -3.79
N ASP A 134 2.46 -10.82 -3.59
CA ASP A 134 1.25 -10.18 -4.07
C ASP A 134 0.82 -9.06 -3.11
N VAL A 135 0.98 -9.29 -1.80
CA VAL A 135 0.68 -8.30 -0.74
C VAL A 135 1.58 -7.07 -0.88
N ALA A 136 2.88 -7.26 -1.11
CA ALA A 136 3.83 -6.18 -1.35
C ALA A 136 3.40 -5.23 -2.49
N LEU A 137 2.93 -5.82 -3.59
CA LEU A 137 2.47 -5.07 -4.77
C LEU A 137 1.16 -4.32 -4.49
N CYS A 138 0.17 -5.00 -3.90
CA CYS A 138 -1.11 -4.38 -3.53
C CYS A 138 -0.92 -3.27 -2.49
N ARG A 139 0.02 -3.43 -1.55
CA ARG A 139 0.41 -2.38 -0.60
C ARG A 139 0.98 -1.16 -1.31
N ALA A 140 1.92 -1.36 -2.24
CA ALA A 140 2.51 -0.26 -3.00
C ALA A 140 1.44 0.52 -3.78
N LEU A 141 0.51 -0.18 -4.45
CA LEU A 141 -0.64 0.44 -5.13
C LEU A 141 -1.45 1.30 -4.16
N ARG A 142 -1.83 0.76 -2.99
CA ARG A 142 -2.66 1.50 -2.05
C ARG A 142 -1.97 2.73 -1.50
N LEU A 143 -0.67 2.65 -1.21
CA LEU A 143 0.13 3.80 -0.76
C LEU A 143 0.11 4.92 -1.80
N LEU A 144 0.22 4.59 -3.08
CA LEU A 144 0.17 5.56 -4.17
C LEU A 144 -1.23 6.18 -4.35
N GLN A 145 -2.29 5.36 -4.25
CA GLN A 145 -3.66 5.86 -4.24
C GLN A 145 -3.91 6.82 -3.07
N ARG A 146 -3.46 6.47 -1.85
CA ARG A 146 -3.58 7.34 -0.68
C ARG A 146 -2.79 8.63 -0.82
N ALA A 147 -1.63 8.59 -1.46
CA ALA A 147 -0.86 9.80 -1.77
C ALA A 147 -1.68 10.76 -2.65
N ALA A 148 -2.36 10.24 -3.68
CA ALA A 148 -3.22 11.02 -4.56
C ALA A 148 -4.42 11.61 -3.80
N GLU A 149 -5.16 10.78 -3.07
CA GLU A 149 -6.32 11.20 -2.27
C GLU A 149 -5.95 12.29 -1.23
N LEU A 150 -4.80 12.12 -0.55
CA LEU A 150 -4.31 13.11 0.41
C LEU A 150 -3.86 14.39 -0.28
N GLY A 151 -3.21 14.27 -1.45
CA GLY A 151 -2.84 15.42 -2.28
C GLY A 151 -4.04 16.26 -2.68
N GLU A 152 -5.09 15.61 -3.22
CA GLU A 152 -6.36 16.26 -3.57
C GLU A 152 -7.02 16.90 -2.36
N HIS A 153 -7.05 16.21 -1.22
CA HIS A 153 -7.60 16.75 0.01
C HIS A 153 -6.86 18.01 0.47
N VAL A 154 -5.52 17.99 0.48
CA VAL A 154 -4.70 19.14 0.87
C VAL A 154 -4.86 20.30 -0.12
N GLN A 155 -4.92 20.01 -1.42
CA GLN A 155 -5.14 21.03 -2.45
C GLN A 155 -6.49 21.73 -2.28
N ARG A 156 -7.54 20.98 -1.94
CA ARG A 156 -8.88 21.51 -1.69
C ARG A 156 -9.00 22.28 -0.36
N THR A 157 -8.40 21.77 0.71
CA THR A 157 -8.59 22.32 2.07
C THR A 157 -7.53 23.34 2.49
N ARG A 158 -6.32 23.26 1.91
CA ARG A 158 -5.16 24.08 2.26
C ARG A 158 -4.35 24.47 1.01
N PRO A 159 -4.95 25.16 0.02
CA PRO A 159 -4.33 25.41 -1.29
C PRO A 159 -2.99 26.14 -1.21
N ALA A 160 -2.82 27.06 -0.25
CA ALA A 160 -1.56 27.78 -0.03
C ALA A 160 -0.41 26.85 0.41
N LEU A 161 -0.71 25.80 1.19
CA LEU A 161 0.27 24.84 1.68
C LEU A 161 0.48 23.67 0.72
N ALA A 162 -0.47 23.41 -0.18
CA ALA A 162 -0.42 22.29 -1.12
C ALA A 162 0.88 22.26 -1.95
N ARG A 163 1.32 23.43 -2.43
CA ARG A 163 2.58 23.60 -3.20
C ARG A 163 3.84 23.18 -2.43
N VAL A 164 3.76 23.11 -1.10
CA VAL A 164 4.87 22.72 -0.23
C VAL A 164 4.67 21.28 0.27
N LEU A 165 3.50 20.97 0.82
CA LEU A 165 3.22 19.69 1.48
C LEU A 165 3.21 18.52 0.50
N ILE A 166 2.60 18.69 -0.67
CA ILE A 166 2.46 17.63 -1.67
C ILE A 166 3.84 17.16 -2.17
N PRO A 167 4.68 18.04 -2.76
CA PRO A 167 5.98 17.63 -3.28
C PRO A 167 7.02 17.28 -2.22
N ARG A 168 6.96 17.89 -1.03
CA ARG A 168 8.05 17.71 -0.03
C ARG A 168 7.76 16.64 1.01
N LEU A 169 6.50 16.34 1.29
CA LEU A 169 6.14 15.51 2.45
C LEU A 169 5.23 14.34 2.11
N ILE A 170 4.28 14.52 1.19
CA ILE A 170 3.32 13.48 0.83
C ILE A 170 3.96 12.54 -0.20
N HIS A 171 4.35 13.05 -1.36
CA HIS A 171 4.86 12.19 -2.44
C HIS A 171 6.15 11.46 -2.07
N PRO A 172 7.20 12.11 -1.53
CA PRO A 172 8.44 11.41 -1.20
C PRO A 172 8.22 10.27 -0.19
N TYR A 173 7.33 10.47 0.80
CA TYR A 173 7.04 9.45 1.81
C TYR A 173 6.36 8.23 1.19
N PHE A 174 5.24 8.44 0.47
CA PHE A 174 4.47 7.33 -0.09
C PHE A 174 5.23 6.63 -1.22
N LEU A 175 6.03 7.37 -2.01
CA LEU A 175 6.95 6.79 -2.99
C LEU A 175 8.01 5.92 -2.30
N ALA A 176 8.68 6.42 -1.26
CA ALA A 176 9.67 5.63 -0.54
C ALA A 176 9.05 4.40 0.15
N ALA A 177 7.84 4.53 0.70
CA ALA A 177 7.11 3.42 1.31
C ALA A 177 6.69 2.36 0.28
N ALA A 178 6.23 2.78 -0.90
CA ALA A 178 5.92 1.89 -2.02
C ALA A 178 7.18 1.18 -2.53
N ALA A 179 8.29 1.90 -2.70
CA ALA A 179 9.57 1.32 -3.12
C ALA A 179 10.06 0.24 -2.13
N ARG A 180 10.03 0.55 -0.82
CA ARG A 180 10.32 -0.42 0.24
C ARG A 180 9.39 -1.63 0.23
N ALA A 181 8.10 -1.43 -0.05
CA ALA A 181 7.14 -2.54 -0.17
C ALA A 181 7.59 -3.52 -1.26
N LEU A 182 8.11 -2.99 -2.37
CA LEU A 182 8.56 -3.75 -3.53
C LEU A 182 10.00 -4.30 -3.40
N GLY A 183 10.66 -4.08 -2.27
CA GLY A 183 12.07 -4.46 -2.07
C GLY A 183 13.06 -3.62 -2.89
N VAL A 184 12.65 -2.44 -3.35
CA VAL A 184 13.48 -1.48 -4.07
C VAL A 184 13.81 -0.33 -3.10
N GLY A 185 14.92 -0.41 -2.38
CA GLY A 185 15.25 0.60 -1.36
C GLY A 185 16.64 0.46 -0.79
#